data_AF-A0A0F9V6S4-F1
#
_entry.id   AF-A0A0F9V6S4-F1
#
_cell.length_a   1.000
_cell.length_b   1.000
_cell.length_c   1.000
_cell.angle_alpha   90.00
_cell.angle_beta   90.00
_cell.angle_gamma   90.00
#
_symmetry.space_group_name_H-M   'P 1'
#
loop_
_entity.id
_entity.type
_entity.pdbx_description
1 polymer ?
#
loop_
_entity_poly.entity_id
_entity_poly.type
_entity_poly.pdbx_seq_one_letter_code
_entity_poly.pdbx_strand_id
1 'polypeptide(L)'
;MYFFDIYRVSSSSMEKTLLVGDYVLVNKFYYGSNIPNCSIDWFWSNLNKREYTRPFYKFSSFTKDFSREDKVVFKSLDDSKNLVKRIIGMPGDTLEIKNSRVLVNNNPLTERSTYSHIYFEKNRPNSKKTRIYSNEEIIKLKNDSLVRLIHKKDGTSVKLKNSSTLDNYGLIIIPNEGSTIFISKDKQDFYRDILTKFEQKNNIKIEHTFINDYFFLLGDNRHNSVDSRHFGLIPRNHIMGKVIFSFRLNAK
;
A
#
# COMPACT_ATOMS: atom_id res chain seq x y z
N MET A 1 19.61 -0.21 18.73
CA MET A 1 18.25 0.20 18.33
C MET A 1 18.37 1.41 17.40
N TYR A 2 17.94 1.29 16.14
CA TYR A 2 18.08 2.35 15.14
C TYR A 2 16.70 2.91 14.76
N PHE A 3 16.55 4.23 14.84
CA PHE A 3 15.34 4.96 14.44
C PHE A 3 15.20 5.08 12.92
N PHE A 4 16.29 4.80 12.21
CA PHE A 4 16.38 4.81 10.76
C PHE A 4 17.05 3.54 10.27
N ASP A 5 16.52 2.98 9.19
CA ASP A 5 17.13 1.88 8.45
C ASP A 5 17.27 2.27 6.98
N ILE A 6 18.21 1.62 6.30
CA ILE A 6 18.38 1.75 4.86
C ILE A 6 17.97 0.42 4.20
N TYR A 7 17.09 0.50 3.21
CA TYR A 7 16.69 -0.67 2.42
C TYR A 7 17.04 -0.46 0.94
N ARG A 8 17.36 -1.54 0.24
CA ARG A 8 17.58 -1.52 -1.21
C ARG A 8 16.28 -1.87 -1.95
N VAL A 9 15.93 -1.09 -2.96
CA VAL A 9 14.78 -1.34 -3.84
C VAL A 9 15.11 -2.50 -4.77
N SER A 10 14.36 -3.59 -4.63
CA SER A 10 14.59 -4.86 -5.33
C SER A 10 13.66 -5.12 -6.51
N SER A 11 12.64 -4.27 -6.74
CA SER A 11 11.62 -4.48 -7.77
C SER A 11 11.29 -3.20 -8.53
N SER A 12 10.83 -3.37 -9.78
CA SER A 12 10.40 -2.31 -10.69
C SER A 12 8.99 -1.76 -10.42
N SER A 13 8.31 -2.26 -9.38
CA SER A 13 6.93 -1.87 -9.04
C SER A 13 6.74 -0.39 -8.71
N MET A 14 7.81 0.29 -8.29
CA MET A 14 7.82 1.72 -7.96
C MET A 14 8.54 2.56 -9.04
N GLU A 15 8.83 1.99 -10.22
CA GLU A 15 9.44 2.71 -11.34
C GLU A 15 8.68 4.01 -11.65
N LYS A 16 9.42 5.03 -12.11
CA LYS A 16 9.07 6.47 -12.13
C LYS A 16 9.30 7.23 -10.82
N THR A 17 9.22 6.57 -9.66
CA THR A 17 9.50 7.20 -8.37
C THR A 17 10.75 6.65 -7.70
N LEU A 18 10.93 5.32 -7.75
CA LEU A 18 12.08 4.62 -7.21
C LEU A 18 12.50 3.57 -8.23
N LEU A 19 13.77 3.60 -8.61
CA LEU A 19 14.31 2.65 -9.57
C LEU A 19 14.93 1.45 -8.85
N VAL A 20 15.03 0.33 -9.56
CA VAL A 20 15.70 -0.86 -9.06
C VAL A 20 17.15 -0.52 -8.73
N GLY A 21 17.60 -0.92 -7.55
CA GLY A 21 18.94 -0.64 -7.04
C GLY A 21 19.07 0.64 -6.21
N ASP A 22 18.06 1.51 -6.18
CA ASP A 22 18.06 2.67 -5.30
C ASP A 22 18.01 2.25 -3.82
N TYR A 23 18.58 3.07 -2.96
CA TYR A 23 18.49 2.92 -1.51
C TYR A 23 17.43 3.88 -0.96
N VAL A 24 16.64 3.42 0.00
CA VAL A 24 15.64 4.22 0.70
C VAL A 24 15.98 4.30 2.18
N LEU A 25 16.03 5.52 2.70
CA LEU A 25 16.10 5.78 4.13
C LEU A 25 14.67 5.74 4.70
N VAL A 26 14.49 4.87 5.68
CA VAL A 26 13.19 4.59 6.30
C VAL A 26 13.20 5.08 7.73
N ASN A 27 12.25 5.93 8.06
CA ASN A 27 11.97 6.37 9.42
C ASN A 27 11.04 5.36 10.12
N LYS A 28 11.54 4.80 11.23
CA LYS A 28 10.82 3.85 12.10
C LYS A 28 10.20 4.50 13.34
N PHE A 29 10.45 5.80 13.57
CA PHE A 29 9.98 6.54 14.74
C PHE A 29 8.45 6.58 14.86
N TYR A 30 7.74 6.36 13.75
CA TYR A 30 6.28 6.25 13.73
C TYR A 30 5.74 4.95 14.34
N TYR A 31 6.57 3.97 14.71
CA TYR A 31 6.11 2.81 15.48
C TYR A 31 5.76 3.24 16.91
N GLY A 32 4.48 3.52 17.17
CA GLY A 32 3.96 3.60 18.53
C GLY A 32 4.29 2.31 19.29
N SER A 33 4.80 2.47 20.51
CA SER A 33 5.01 1.59 21.70
C SER A 33 5.17 0.06 21.61
N ASN A 34 5.09 -0.59 20.45
CA ASN A 34 5.35 -2.03 20.26
C ASN A 34 6.72 -2.29 19.65
N ILE A 35 7.73 -1.52 20.08
CA ILE A 35 9.13 -1.90 19.91
C ILE A 35 9.51 -2.68 21.16
N PRO A 36 9.65 -4.02 21.11
CA PRO A 36 9.83 -4.86 22.31
C PRO A 36 11.15 -4.64 23.06
N ASN A 37 11.88 -3.55 22.81
CA ASN A 37 13.08 -3.12 23.55
C ASN A 37 13.40 -1.61 23.39
N CYS A 38 12.43 -0.75 23.00
CA CYS A 38 12.63 0.69 23.08
C CYS A 38 11.86 1.30 24.23
N SER A 39 12.60 1.69 25.24
CA SER A 39 12.08 2.51 26.31
C SER A 39 12.05 3.98 25.84
N ILE A 40 11.23 4.32 24.84
CA ILE A 40 10.94 5.75 24.55
C ILE A 40 10.31 6.40 25.81
N ASP A 41 9.54 5.60 26.56
CA ASP A 41 9.05 5.92 27.91
C ASP A 41 10.17 6.23 28.91
N TRP A 42 11.32 5.54 28.84
CA TRP A 42 12.48 5.81 29.71
C TRP A 42 13.21 7.11 29.31
N PHE A 43 13.25 7.42 28.01
CA PHE A 43 13.85 8.66 27.54
C PHE A 43 13.05 9.88 28.03
N TRP A 44 11.71 9.83 27.94
CA TRP A 44 10.85 10.90 28.44
C TRP A 44 10.73 10.93 29.97
N SER A 45 10.78 9.78 30.66
CA SER A 45 10.74 9.73 32.14
C SER A 45 12.01 10.29 32.78
N ASN A 46 13.17 10.19 32.12
CA ASN A 46 14.42 10.78 32.61
C ASN A 46 14.56 12.27 32.34
N LEU A 47 13.82 12.82 31.38
CA LEU A 47 13.86 14.25 31.04
C LEU A 47 12.99 15.12 31.94
N ASN A 48 11.92 14.57 32.55
CA ASN A 48 11.03 15.32 33.45
C ASN A 48 10.84 14.58 34.78
N LYS A 49 11.73 14.83 35.76
CA LYS A 49 11.61 14.37 37.15
C LYS A 49 10.53 15.12 37.95
N ARG A 50 9.32 15.26 37.42
CA ARG A 50 8.17 15.73 38.20
C ARG A 50 7.04 14.73 38.03
N GLU A 51 6.57 14.25 39.18
CA GLU A 51 5.60 13.18 39.37
C GLU A 51 4.45 13.26 38.36
N TYR A 52 4.57 12.47 37.29
CA TYR A 52 3.51 12.30 36.30
C TYR A 52 2.65 11.13 36.77
N THR A 53 1.61 11.43 37.54
CA THR A 53 0.52 10.49 37.79
C THR A 53 -0.04 10.10 36.43
N ARG A 54 0.20 8.87 35.99
CA ARG A 54 -0.25 8.31 34.70
C ARG A 54 -1.67 8.78 34.37
N PRO A 55 -1.86 9.80 33.54
CA PRO A 55 -3.14 9.92 32.90
C PRO A 55 -3.10 8.81 31.84
N PHE A 56 -4.18 8.07 31.68
CA PHE A 56 -4.40 7.21 30.52
C PHE A 56 -4.54 8.06 29.23
N TYR A 57 -3.64 9.02 28.99
CA TYR A 57 -3.45 9.60 27.68
C TYR A 57 -2.78 8.53 26.84
N LYS A 58 -3.63 7.77 26.12
CA LYS A 58 -3.28 7.20 24.82
C LYS A 58 -2.49 8.31 24.11
N PHE A 59 -1.17 8.16 23.97
CA PHE A 59 -0.28 9.11 23.27
C PHE A 59 -0.58 9.04 21.77
N SER A 60 -1.85 9.24 21.42
CA SER A 60 -2.49 8.93 20.15
C SER A 60 -2.50 10.13 19.20
N SER A 61 -1.82 11.22 19.55
CA SER A 61 -2.06 12.52 18.90
C SER A 61 -0.83 13.32 18.48
N PHE A 62 0.41 12.86 18.70
CA PHE A 62 1.62 13.58 18.25
C PHE A 62 2.53 12.83 17.26
N THR A 63 2.20 11.58 16.93
CA THR A 63 2.72 10.90 15.73
C THR A 63 1.63 10.92 14.69
N LYS A 64 1.75 11.76 13.66
CA LYS A 64 0.90 11.60 12.48
C LYS A 64 1.25 10.25 11.87
N ASP A 65 0.48 9.23 12.24
CA ASP A 65 0.45 7.92 11.62
C ASP A 65 0.33 8.11 10.11
N PHE A 66 0.89 7.17 9.35
CA PHE A 66 1.07 7.25 7.91
C PHE A 66 0.00 8.06 7.19
N SER A 67 0.39 8.91 6.26
CA SER A 67 -0.56 9.60 5.41
C SER A 67 -0.77 8.81 4.13
N ARG A 68 -1.97 8.92 3.55
CA ARG A 68 -2.19 8.53 2.16
C ARG A 68 -1.09 9.14 1.31
N GLU A 69 -0.67 8.42 0.29
CA GLU A 69 0.44 8.75 -0.60
C GLU A 69 1.83 8.57 0.00
N ASP A 70 1.98 8.15 1.25
CA ASP A 70 3.29 7.84 1.81
C ASP A 70 3.88 6.57 1.18
N LYS A 71 5.19 6.61 0.92
CA LYS A 71 5.96 5.43 0.52
C LYS A 71 6.37 4.69 1.77
N VAL A 72 6.14 3.38 1.80
CA VAL A 72 6.44 2.55 2.97
C VAL A 72 7.20 1.29 2.58
N VAL A 73 8.05 0.85 3.49
CA VAL A 73 8.68 -0.47 3.43
C VAL A 73 7.87 -1.42 4.29
N PHE A 74 7.55 -2.59 3.75
CA PHE A 74 6.88 -3.65 4.49
C PHE A 74 7.48 -5.00 4.11
N LYS A 75 7.29 -5.99 5.00
CA LYS A 75 7.73 -7.35 4.74
C LYS A 75 6.71 -8.07 3.86
N SER A 76 7.17 -8.63 2.74
CA SER A 76 6.33 -9.46 1.86
C SER A 76 5.80 -10.68 2.60
N LEU A 77 4.56 -11.06 2.30
CA LEU A 77 3.87 -12.18 2.93
C LEU A 77 4.41 -13.54 2.46
N ASP A 78 4.90 -13.61 1.22
CA ASP A 78 5.26 -14.89 0.59
C ASP A 78 6.78 -15.14 0.65
N ASP A 79 7.59 -14.11 0.39
CA ASP A 79 9.04 -14.27 0.13
C ASP A 79 9.92 -13.74 1.26
N SER A 80 9.35 -13.21 2.34
CA SER A 80 10.06 -12.49 3.43
C SER A 80 10.93 -11.30 2.98
N LYS A 81 10.92 -10.95 1.70
CA LYS A 81 11.61 -9.79 1.10
C LYS A 81 10.96 -8.49 1.54
N ASN A 82 11.78 -7.46 1.71
CA ASN A 82 11.28 -6.10 1.94
C ASN A 82 10.85 -5.48 0.62
N LEU A 83 9.62 -4.98 0.58
CA LEU A 83 9.03 -4.35 -0.60
C LEU A 83 8.71 -2.89 -0.28
N VAL A 84 8.83 -2.03 -1.30
CA VAL A 84 8.36 -0.65 -1.23
C VAL A 84 7.06 -0.54 -2.01
N LYS A 85 6.05 0.08 -1.39
CA LYS A 85 4.79 0.46 -2.02
C LYS A 85 4.33 1.80 -1.48
N ARG A 86 3.27 2.33 -2.09
CA ARG A 86 2.62 3.55 -1.63
C ARG A 86 1.30 3.23 -0.96
N ILE A 87 1.00 3.91 0.14
CA ILE A 87 -0.29 3.82 0.82
C ILE A 87 -1.33 4.55 -0.02
N ILE A 88 -2.33 3.82 -0.49
CA ILE A 88 -3.43 4.37 -1.27
C ILE A 88 -4.71 4.37 -0.47
N GLY A 89 -4.93 3.38 0.39
CA GLY A 89 -6.09 3.28 1.26
C GLY A 89 -5.66 3.24 2.72
N MET A 90 -6.32 4.06 3.54
CA MET A 90 -6.09 4.22 4.97
C MET A 90 -7.10 3.40 5.78
N PRO A 91 -6.83 3.10 7.05
CA PRO A 91 -7.80 2.52 7.97
C PRO A 91 -9.09 3.36 8.00
N GLY A 92 -10.23 2.69 7.90
CA GLY A 92 -11.57 3.29 7.87
C GLY A 92 -12.05 3.72 6.47
N ASP A 93 -11.19 3.72 5.45
CA ASP A 93 -11.60 4.09 4.11
C ASP A 93 -12.46 3.02 3.42
N THR A 94 -13.26 3.48 2.48
CA THR A 94 -13.75 2.65 1.38
C THR A 94 -12.89 2.87 0.14
N LEU A 95 -12.54 1.80 -0.57
CA LEU A 95 -11.69 1.87 -1.75
C LEU A 95 -12.29 1.05 -2.89
N GLU A 96 -12.30 1.63 -4.08
CA GLU A 96 -12.73 0.99 -5.32
C GLU A 96 -11.78 1.40 -6.46
N ILE A 97 -11.55 0.52 -7.42
CA ILE A 97 -10.85 0.88 -8.66
C ILE A 97 -11.83 0.68 -9.81
N LYS A 98 -12.00 1.71 -10.65
CA LYS A 98 -12.86 1.66 -11.84
C LYS A 98 -12.09 2.20 -13.03
N ASN A 99 -11.97 1.41 -14.08
CA ASN A 99 -11.28 1.80 -15.31
C ASN A 99 -9.87 2.40 -15.07
N SER A 100 -9.11 1.77 -14.18
CA SER A 100 -7.77 2.16 -13.71
C SER A 100 -7.70 3.38 -12.79
N ARG A 101 -8.84 4.04 -12.48
CA ARG A 101 -8.90 5.14 -11.52
C ARG A 101 -9.21 4.63 -10.13
N VAL A 102 -8.52 5.14 -9.13
CA VAL A 102 -8.80 4.83 -7.73
C VAL A 102 -9.84 5.80 -7.19
N LEU A 103 -10.87 5.26 -6.55
CA LEU A 103 -11.85 6.02 -5.78
C LEU A 103 -11.68 5.66 -4.30
N VAL A 104 -11.58 6.69 -3.47
CA VAL A 104 -11.53 6.56 -2.01
C VAL A 104 -12.71 7.33 -1.44
N ASN A 105 -13.51 6.68 -0.61
CA ASN A 105 -14.71 7.30 -0.02
C ASN A 105 -15.61 7.90 -1.12
N ASN A 106 -15.79 7.14 -2.20
CA ASN A 106 -16.50 7.51 -3.44
C ASN A 106 -15.94 8.70 -4.23
N ASN A 107 -14.84 9.31 -3.78
CA ASN A 107 -14.19 10.41 -4.46
C ASN A 107 -12.98 9.92 -5.26
N PRO A 108 -12.79 10.36 -6.51
CA PRO A 108 -11.61 10.00 -7.29
C PRO A 108 -10.35 10.54 -6.60
N LEU A 109 -9.37 9.68 -6.39
CA LEU A 109 -8.06 10.08 -5.89
C LEU A 109 -7.38 10.96 -6.93
N THR A 110 -6.78 12.07 -6.51
CA THR A 110 -5.97 12.92 -7.40
C THR A 110 -4.76 12.12 -7.89
N GLU A 111 -4.83 11.69 -9.15
CA GLU A 111 -3.82 10.86 -9.76
C GLU A 111 -2.50 11.63 -9.91
N ARG A 112 -1.39 11.08 -9.40
CA ARG A 112 -0.06 11.65 -9.60
C ARG A 112 0.49 11.29 -10.98
N SER A 113 1.33 12.17 -11.53
CA SER A 113 2.09 11.92 -12.76
C SER A 113 3.02 10.69 -12.68
N THR A 114 3.40 10.30 -11.46
CA THR A 114 4.21 9.10 -11.19
C THR A 114 3.45 7.81 -11.41
N TYR A 115 2.11 7.82 -11.33
CA TYR A 115 1.31 6.64 -11.58
C TYR A 115 1.29 6.28 -13.05
N SER A 116 1.55 5.02 -13.34
CA SER A 116 1.68 4.55 -14.70
C SER A 116 1.20 3.14 -14.92
N HIS A 117 0.82 2.89 -16.17
CA HIS A 117 0.17 1.68 -16.63
C HIS A 117 0.77 1.26 -17.98
N ILE A 118 0.71 -0.03 -18.30
CA ILE A 118 1.36 -0.59 -19.48
C ILE A 118 0.28 -1.05 -20.47
N TYR A 119 0.29 -0.48 -21.67
CA TYR A 119 -0.71 -0.74 -22.70
C TYR A 119 -0.08 -0.99 -24.08
N PHE A 120 -0.86 -1.62 -24.95
CA PHE A 120 -0.67 -1.65 -26.40
C PHE A 120 -1.62 -0.64 -27.08
N GLU A 121 -1.12 0.04 -28.12
CA GLU A 121 -1.96 0.85 -29.02
C GLU A 121 -2.39 -0.01 -30.22
N LYS A 122 -3.69 -0.20 -30.43
CA LYS A 122 -4.18 -1.08 -31.51
C LYS A 122 -4.05 -0.48 -32.92
N ASN A 123 -4.18 0.84 -33.06
CA ASN A 123 -4.40 1.49 -34.36
C ASN A 123 -3.10 2.00 -35.04
N ARG A 124 -1.94 1.61 -34.51
CA ARG A 124 -0.64 1.85 -35.17
C ARG A 124 -0.13 0.51 -35.75
N PRO A 125 -0.15 0.33 -37.10
CA PRO A 125 -0.03 -0.98 -37.74
C PRO A 125 1.27 -1.75 -37.48
N ASN A 126 2.33 -1.08 -36.98
CA ASN A 126 3.64 -1.69 -36.73
C ASN A 126 4.07 -1.70 -35.24
N SER A 127 3.18 -1.41 -34.29
CA SER A 127 3.55 -1.28 -32.87
C SER A 127 2.83 -2.25 -31.94
N LYS A 128 3.08 -3.56 -32.08
CA LYS A 128 2.86 -4.52 -30.96
C LYS A 128 3.85 -4.29 -29.79
N LYS A 129 4.44 -3.11 -29.66
CA LYS A 129 5.36 -2.75 -28.57
C LYS A 129 4.54 -2.19 -27.41
N THR A 130 4.79 -2.72 -26.22
CA THR A 130 4.20 -2.18 -24.98
C THR A 130 4.75 -0.78 -24.74
N ARG A 131 3.87 0.14 -24.32
CA ARG A 131 4.22 1.49 -23.89
C ARG A 131 3.74 1.71 -22.46
N ILE A 132 4.50 2.53 -21.72
CA ILE A 132 4.16 2.96 -20.36
C ILE A 132 3.48 4.32 -20.48
N TYR A 133 2.26 4.42 -19.96
CA TYR A 133 1.48 5.66 -19.94
C TYR A 133 1.28 6.12 -18.51
N SER A 134 1.40 7.42 -18.28
CA SER A 134 0.88 8.09 -17.10
C SER A 134 -0.65 8.13 -17.11
N ASN A 135 -1.25 8.41 -15.96
CA ASN A 135 -2.70 8.52 -15.84
C ASN A 135 -3.28 9.67 -16.67
N GLU A 136 -2.57 10.79 -16.78
CA GLU A 136 -2.97 11.90 -17.64
C GLU A 136 -2.97 11.52 -19.12
N GLU A 137 -1.95 10.80 -19.58
CA GLU A 137 -1.88 10.32 -20.97
C GLU A 137 -3.01 9.35 -21.28
N ILE A 138 -3.34 8.44 -20.36
CA ILE A 138 -4.47 7.51 -20.53
C ILE A 138 -5.79 8.27 -20.68
N ILE A 139 -6.01 9.31 -19.87
CA ILE A 139 -7.23 10.11 -19.94
C ILE A 139 -7.34 10.82 -21.30
N LYS A 140 -6.23 11.42 -21.77
CA LYS A 140 -6.17 12.06 -23.09
C LYS A 140 -6.44 11.07 -24.22
N LEU A 141 -5.81 9.90 -24.17
CA LEU A 141 -5.92 8.85 -25.20
C LEU A 141 -7.29 8.15 -25.20
N LYS A 142 -7.94 8.01 -24.04
CA LYS A 142 -9.30 7.46 -23.97
C LYS A 142 -10.34 8.35 -24.67
N ASN A 143 -10.07 9.65 -24.77
CA ASN A 143 -10.91 10.60 -25.50
C ASN A 143 -10.56 10.66 -27.00
N ASP A 144 -9.44 10.06 -27.41
CA ASP A 144 -9.04 10.01 -28.81
C ASP A 144 -9.71 8.81 -29.51
N SER A 145 -10.63 9.11 -30.43
CA SER A 145 -11.33 8.09 -31.22
C SER A 145 -10.39 7.18 -32.05
N LEU A 146 -9.18 7.66 -32.37
CA LEU A 146 -8.21 6.95 -33.20
C LEU A 146 -7.32 6.00 -32.40
N VAL A 147 -7.36 6.01 -31.06
CA VAL A 147 -6.48 5.14 -30.25
C VAL A 147 -7.30 4.27 -29.31
N ARG A 148 -7.26 2.96 -29.54
CA ARG A 148 -7.73 1.98 -28.57
C ARG A 148 -6.57 1.44 -27.74
N LEU A 149 -6.62 1.71 -26.43
CA LEU A 149 -5.69 1.15 -25.45
C LEU A 149 -6.12 -0.27 -25.07
N ILE A 150 -5.19 -1.22 -25.13
CA ILE A 150 -5.38 -2.59 -24.67
C ILE A 150 -4.36 -2.86 -23.57
N HIS A 151 -4.85 -3.25 -22.39
CA HIS A 151 -3.99 -3.56 -21.25
C HIS A 151 -3.01 -4.67 -21.61
N LYS A 152 -1.75 -4.53 -21.19
CA LYS A 152 -0.84 -5.67 -21.21
C LYS A 152 -1.42 -6.73 -20.27
N LYS A 153 -1.64 -7.95 -20.77
CA LYS A 153 -1.99 -9.08 -19.89
C LYS A 153 -0.92 -9.20 -18.82
N ASP A 154 -1.37 -9.30 -17.58
CA ASP A 154 -0.48 -9.46 -16.44
C ASP A 154 0.36 -10.73 -16.67
N GLY A 155 1.68 -10.58 -16.65
CA GLY A 155 2.60 -11.71 -16.87
C GLY A 155 2.70 -12.61 -15.64
N THR A 156 2.16 -12.15 -14.50
CA THR A 156 2.08 -12.92 -13.28
C THR A 156 0.84 -13.81 -13.30
N SER A 157 1.02 -15.12 -13.15
CA SER A 157 -0.07 -16.10 -12.97
C SER A 157 -0.83 -15.94 -11.63
N VAL A 158 -0.65 -14.81 -10.93
CA VAL A 158 -1.15 -14.57 -9.58
C VAL A 158 -2.59 -14.05 -9.64
N LYS A 159 -3.50 -14.76 -8.98
CA LYS A 159 -4.93 -14.43 -8.91
C LYS A 159 -5.16 -13.15 -8.11
N LEU A 160 -5.99 -12.25 -8.63
CA LEU A 160 -6.45 -11.05 -7.93
C LEU A 160 -7.44 -11.40 -6.81
N LYS A 161 -7.45 -10.63 -5.72
CA LYS A 161 -8.27 -10.94 -4.54
C LYS A 161 -9.75 -10.54 -4.68
N ASN A 162 -10.05 -9.42 -5.31
CA ASN A 162 -11.42 -8.86 -5.36
C ASN A 162 -11.84 -8.39 -6.77
N SER A 163 -11.28 -9.01 -7.82
CA SER A 163 -11.66 -8.74 -9.21
C SER A 163 -11.12 -9.76 -10.20
N SER A 164 -11.65 -9.74 -11.41
CA SER A 164 -11.09 -10.43 -12.59
C SER A 164 -10.05 -9.60 -13.35
N THR A 165 -9.95 -8.28 -13.14
CA THR A 165 -8.99 -7.40 -13.84
C THR A 165 -8.27 -6.44 -12.90
N LEU A 166 -7.07 -5.97 -13.28
CA LEU A 166 -6.29 -5.02 -12.49
C LEU A 166 -6.92 -3.61 -12.43
N ASP A 167 -7.74 -3.29 -13.43
CA ASP A 167 -8.26 -1.94 -13.65
C ASP A 167 -9.65 -1.72 -13.07
N ASN A 168 -10.34 -2.81 -12.74
CA ASN A 168 -11.58 -2.76 -11.98
C ASN A 168 -11.31 -3.54 -10.71
N TYR A 169 -11.46 -2.95 -9.54
CA TYR A 169 -11.31 -3.63 -8.27
C TYR A 169 -12.54 -3.33 -7.45
N GLY A 170 -13.26 -4.37 -7.03
CA GLY A 170 -14.52 -4.20 -6.35
C GLY A 170 -14.38 -3.38 -5.07
N LEU A 171 -15.48 -2.74 -4.66
CA LEU A 171 -15.54 -1.92 -3.45
C LEU A 171 -15.16 -2.74 -2.21
N ILE A 172 -14.10 -2.31 -1.52
CA ILE A 172 -13.67 -2.87 -0.24
C ILE A 172 -13.74 -1.81 0.86
N ILE A 173 -13.84 -2.28 2.09
CA ILE A 173 -13.67 -1.47 3.29
C ILE A 173 -12.29 -1.82 3.85
N ILE A 174 -11.54 -0.80 4.24
CA ILE A 174 -10.24 -0.98 4.86
C ILE A 174 -10.46 -0.89 6.37
N PRO A 175 -10.30 -1.98 7.13
CA PRO A 175 -10.60 -1.96 8.55
C PRO A 175 -9.62 -1.07 9.32
N ASN A 176 -10.15 -0.37 10.33
CA ASN A 176 -9.36 0.25 11.39
C ASN A 176 -9.48 -0.54 12.69
N GLU A 177 -8.52 -0.36 13.59
CA GLU A 177 -8.52 -1.00 14.90
C GLU A 177 -9.82 -0.68 15.66
N GLY A 178 -10.44 -1.72 16.21
CA GLY A 178 -11.70 -1.64 16.95
C GLY A 178 -12.95 -1.52 16.08
N SER A 179 -12.82 -1.41 14.75
CA SER A 179 -13.98 -1.39 13.85
C SER A 179 -14.58 -2.79 13.67
N THR A 180 -15.91 -2.85 13.63
CA THR A 180 -16.66 -4.06 13.30
C THR A 180 -17.20 -3.95 11.88
N ILE A 181 -16.92 -4.95 11.06
CA ILE A 181 -17.38 -5.00 9.66
C ILE A 181 -18.20 -6.27 9.46
N PHE A 182 -19.33 -6.10 8.76
CA PHE A 182 -20.14 -7.19 8.26
C PHE A 182 -19.54 -7.71 6.94
N ILE A 183 -19.00 -8.93 6.98
CA ILE A 183 -18.36 -9.60 5.86
C ILE A 183 -19.42 -10.35 5.06
N SER A 184 -19.81 -9.75 3.93
CA SER A 184 -20.71 -10.37 2.97
C SER A 184 -20.08 -11.59 2.30
N LYS A 185 -20.91 -12.55 1.87
CA LYS A 185 -20.45 -13.85 1.33
C LYS A 185 -19.52 -13.70 0.11
N ASP A 186 -19.77 -12.70 -0.73
CA ASP A 186 -18.97 -12.32 -1.89
C ASP A 186 -17.58 -11.78 -1.53
N LYS A 187 -17.40 -11.22 -0.32
CA LYS A 187 -16.12 -10.64 0.14
C LYS A 187 -15.37 -11.55 1.11
N GLN A 188 -15.92 -12.70 1.47
CA GLN A 188 -15.29 -13.62 2.43
C GLN A 188 -13.91 -14.07 1.97
N ASP A 189 -13.71 -14.34 0.68
CA ASP A 189 -12.40 -14.78 0.17
C ASP A 189 -11.34 -13.67 0.29
N PHE A 190 -11.73 -12.40 0.11
CA PHE A 190 -10.81 -11.26 0.29
C PHE A 190 -10.37 -11.12 1.75
N TYR A 191 -11.32 -11.15 2.69
CA TYR A 191 -11.01 -10.99 4.12
C TYR A 191 -10.44 -12.25 4.78
N ARG A 192 -10.66 -13.45 4.21
CA ARG A 192 -10.13 -14.71 4.74
C ARG A 192 -8.63 -14.66 4.98
N ASP A 193 -7.88 -14.14 4.01
CA ASP A 193 -6.42 -14.13 4.10
C ASP A 193 -5.92 -13.23 5.23
N ILE A 194 -6.53 -12.05 5.40
CA ILE A 194 -6.09 -11.13 6.44
C ILE A 194 -6.48 -11.64 7.84
N LEU A 195 -7.67 -12.22 7.97
CA LEU A 195 -8.15 -12.78 9.24
C LEU A 195 -7.35 -14.01 9.68
N THR A 196 -7.03 -14.89 8.75
CA THR A 196 -6.24 -16.11 9.04
C THR A 196 -4.78 -15.79 9.28
N LYS A 197 -4.14 -14.98 8.41
CA LYS A 197 -2.71 -14.67 8.49
C LYS A 197 -2.34 -13.71 9.62
N PHE A 198 -3.18 -12.71 9.90
CA PHE A 198 -2.80 -11.62 10.83
C PHE A 198 -3.59 -11.62 12.13
N GLU A 199 -4.81 -12.16 12.16
CA GLU A 199 -5.64 -12.17 13.37
C GLU A 199 -5.83 -13.57 13.96
N GLN A 200 -5.25 -14.60 13.34
CA GLN A 200 -5.29 -15.99 13.80
C GLN A 200 -6.72 -16.51 14.00
N LYS A 201 -7.65 -16.06 13.16
CA LYS A 201 -9.05 -16.48 13.15
C LYS A 201 -9.32 -17.44 12.00
N ASN A 202 -9.54 -18.72 12.34
CA ASN A 202 -9.84 -19.75 11.35
C ASN A 202 -11.33 -19.81 10.95
N ASN A 203 -12.23 -19.41 11.86
CA ASN A 203 -13.68 -19.37 11.60
C ASN A 203 -14.12 -17.94 11.29
N ILE A 204 -14.35 -17.65 10.00
CA ILE A 204 -14.86 -16.34 9.56
C ILE A 204 -16.32 -16.21 10.00
N LYS A 205 -16.56 -15.30 10.94
CA LYS A 205 -17.90 -14.89 11.31
C LYS A 205 -18.42 -13.88 10.28
N ILE A 206 -19.75 -13.78 10.16
CA ILE A 206 -20.40 -12.75 9.34
C ILE A 206 -20.06 -11.36 9.86
N GLU A 207 -19.81 -11.24 11.16
CA GLU A 207 -19.42 -10.01 11.84
C GLU A 207 -18.07 -10.22 12.53
N HIS A 208 -17.13 -9.31 12.30
CA HIS A 208 -15.80 -9.40 12.88
C HIS A 208 -15.28 -8.02 13.30
N THR A 209 -14.70 -7.95 14.50
CA THR A 209 -14.04 -6.76 15.04
C THR A 209 -12.53 -6.87 14.83
N PHE A 210 -11.98 -5.95 14.04
CA PHE A 210 -10.57 -5.95 13.68
C PHE A 210 -9.70 -5.40 14.81
N ILE A 211 -8.55 -6.03 15.04
CA ILE A 211 -7.62 -5.67 16.13
C ILE A 211 -6.40 -4.88 15.64
N ASN A 212 -6.30 -4.62 14.33
CA ASN A 212 -5.22 -3.84 13.73
C ASN A 212 -5.81 -2.80 12.77
N ASP A 213 -5.05 -1.73 12.58
CA ASP A 213 -5.18 -0.85 11.42
C ASP A 213 -4.62 -1.52 10.16
N TYR A 214 -5.39 -1.48 9.08
CA TYR A 214 -5.00 -2.04 7.79
C TYR A 214 -4.79 -0.97 6.72
N PHE A 215 -3.93 -1.27 5.75
CA PHE A 215 -3.58 -0.38 4.66
C PHE A 215 -3.70 -1.09 3.32
N PHE A 216 -4.17 -0.35 2.31
CA PHE A 216 -4.16 -0.79 0.92
C PHE A 216 -3.00 -0.12 0.19
N LEU A 217 -2.06 -0.93 -0.28
CA LEU A 217 -0.80 -0.48 -0.86
C LEU A 217 -0.79 -0.73 -2.37
N LEU A 218 -0.38 0.25 -3.17
CA LEU A 218 -0.17 0.08 -4.62
C LEU A 218 1.25 0.47 -5.03
N GLY A 219 1.73 -0.12 -6.12
CA GLY A 219 2.94 0.34 -6.79
C GLY A 219 2.65 1.53 -7.71
N ASP A 220 3.66 2.35 -7.98
CA ASP A 220 3.53 3.47 -8.93
C ASP A 220 3.50 2.97 -10.39
N ASN A 221 4.16 1.84 -10.67
CA ASN A 221 4.04 1.10 -11.93
C ASN A 221 2.91 0.05 -11.80
N ARG A 222 1.65 0.50 -11.90
CA ARG A 222 0.43 -0.23 -11.56
C ARG A 222 0.24 -1.54 -12.34
N HIS A 223 0.72 -1.65 -13.58
CA HIS A 223 0.61 -2.90 -14.35
C HIS A 223 1.83 -3.81 -14.22
N ASN A 224 2.86 -3.37 -13.50
CA ASN A 224 4.08 -4.14 -13.24
C ASN A 224 4.34 -4.27 -11.74
N SER A 225 3.26 -4.24 -10.95
CA SER A 225 3.31 -4.21 -9.50
C SER A 225 2.43 -5.30 -8.94
N VAL A 226 3.05 -6.26 -8.25
CA VAL A 226 2.37 -7.15 -7.32
C VAL A 226 2.16 -6.38 -6.03
N ASP A 227 0.91 -6.02 -5.76
CA ASP A 227 0.51 -5.14 -4.65
C ASP A 227 -0.79 -5.60 -3.97
N SER A 228 -1.47 -4.73 -3.22
CA SER A 228 -2.67 -5.13 -2.45
C SER A 228 -3.81 -5.68 -3.31
N ARG A 229 -3.80 -5.45 -4.63
CA ARG A 229 -4.74 -6.11 -5.55
C ARG A 229 -4.53 -7.63 -5.60
N HIS A 230 -3.29 -8.09 -5.43
CA HIS A 230 -2.88 -9.50 -5.45
C HIS A 230 -2.78 -10.11 -4.05
N PHE A 231 -2.19 -9.41 -3.07
CA PHE A 231 -1.96 -9.98 -1.73
C PHE A 231 -2.95 -9.52 -0.64
N GLY A 232 -3.80 -8.53 -0.93
CA GLY A 232 -4.77 -7.99 0.03
C GLY A 232 -4.21 -6.87 0.92
N LEU A 233 -4.86 -6.64 2.05
CA LEU A 233 -4.48 -5.56 2.97
C LEU A 233 -3.26 -5.94 3.82
N ILE A 234 -2.49 -4.92 4.19
CA ILE A 234 -1.32 -5.07 5.06
C ILE A 234 -1.61 -4.42 6.42
N PRO A 235 -1.49 -5.15 7.54
CA PRO A 235 -1.67 -4.57 8.86
C PRO A 235 -0.51 -3.64 9.22
N ARG A 236 -0.79 -2.66 10.10
CA ARG A 236 0.15 -1.65 10.58
C ARG A 236 1.47 -2.25 11.07
N ASN A 237 1.40 -3.38 11.77
CA ASN A 237 2.56 -4.05 12.37
C ASN A 237 3.52 -4.67 11.34
N HIS A 238 3.09 -4.90 10.09
CA HIS A 238 3.92 -5.41 9.00
C HIS A 238 4.64 -4.30 8.22
N ILE A 239 4.24 -3.03 8.42
CA ILE A 239 4.86 -1.87 7.77
C ILE A 239 6.06 -1.43 8.59
N MET A 240 7.28 -1.73 8.12
CA MET A 240 8.55 -1.44 8.78
C MET A 240 8.84 0.05 8.96
N GLY A 241 8.29 0.92 8.11
CA GLY A 241 8.38 2.36 8.30
C GLY A 241 8.14 3.17 7.03
N LYS A 242 8.21 4.50 7.19
CA LYS A 242 8.00 5.47 6.11
C LYS A 242 9.31 5.78 5.41
N VAL A 243 9.33 5.68 4.08
CA VAL A 243 10.44 6.17 3.27
C VAL A 243 10.44 7.70 3.31
N ILE A 244 11.50 8.27 3.89
CA ILE A 244 11.67 9.72 3.99
C ILE A 244 12.62 10.27 2.93
N PHE A 245 13.53 9.45 2.43
CA PHE A 245 14.54 9.85 1.47
C PHE A 245 14.97 8.67 0.61
N SER A 246 15.38 8.91 -0.63
CA SER A 246 15.92 7.90 -1.53
C SER A 246 17.16 8.43 -2.24
N PHE A 247 18.17 7.58 -2.40
CA PHE A 247 19.43 7.94 -3.04
C PHE A 247 19.99 6.76 -3.82
N ARG A 248 20.82 7.08 -4.82
CA ARG A 248 21.54 6.11 -5.62
C ARG A 248 23.03 6.27 -5.39
N LEU A 249 23.69 5.16 -5.11
CA LEU A 249 25.14 5.13 -5.07
C LEU A 249 25.62 4.83 -6.50
N ASN A 250 26.26 5.81 -7.14
CA ASN A 250 26.97 5.56 -8.38
C ASN A 250 28.27 4.85 -8.01
N ALA A 251 28.44 3.59 -8.44
CA ALA A 251 29.76 2.99 -8.46
C ALA A 251 30.59 3.74 -9.51
N LYS A 252 31.71 4.32 -9.07
CA LYS A 252 32.75 4.80 -9.98
C LYS A 252 33.41 3.63 -10.70
#